data_AF-A0A7C1NLA2-F1
#
_entry.id   AF-A0A7C1NLA2-F1
#
_cell.length_a   1.000
_cell.length_b   1.000
_cell.length_c   1.000
_cell.angle_alpha   90.00
_cell.angle_beta   90.00
_cell.angle_gamma   90.00
#
_symmetry.space_group_name_H-M   'P 1'
#
loop_
_entity.id
_entity.type
_entity.pdbx_description
1 polymer ?
#
loop_
_entity_poly.entity_id
_entity_poly.type
_entity_poly.pdbx_seq_one_letter_code
_entity_poly.pdbx_strand_id
1 'polypeptide(L)'
;MVRTYAGDSKFEEYFYMILNIRDGKVPRLENYDRIFWDFKVAEETIYSSEDGERISLNTLMKNAGFSDKKFELLTEAKRRSDKLVKMEEIA
;
A
#
# COMPACT_ATOMS: atom_id res chain seq x y z
N MET A 1 -1.26 -4.37 -19.53
CA MET A 1 -1.26 -3.69 -18.22
C MET A 1 -0.20 -4.35 -17.35
N VAL A 2 0.71 -3.59 -16.73
CA VAL A 2 1.93 -4.12 -16.06
C VAL A 2 1.65 -4.67 -14.66
N ARG A 3 0.43 -4.50 -14.14
CA ARG A 3 0.05 -4.79 -12.74
C ARG A 3 -0.90 -5.98 -12.57
N THR A 4 -1.27 -6.61 -13.67
CA THR A 4 -2.04 -7.87 -13.70
C THR A 4 -1.04 -9.03 -13.62
N TYR A 5 -0.89 -9.66 -12.47
CA TYR A 5 -0.11 -10.90 -12.38
C TYR A 5 -0.89 -12.01 -13.09
N ALA A 6 -0.28 -12.61 -14.12
CA ALA A 6 -0.89 -13.63 -14.98
C ALA A 6 -2.24 -13.26 -15.63
N GLY A 7 -2.54 -11.95 -15.75
CA GLY A 7 -3.79 -11.45 -16.37
C GLY A 7 -5.00 -11.35 -15.43
N ASP A 8 -4.85 -11.63 -14.13
CA ASP A 8 -5.94 -11.57 -13.16
C ASP A 8 -6.10 -10.16 -12.55
N SER A 9 -7.27 -9.54 -12.74
CA SER A 9 -7.55 -8.14 -12.38
C SER A 9 -7.53 -7.89 -10.87
N LYS A 10 -7.72 -8.91 -10.04
CA LYS A 10 -7.70 -8.75 -8.57
C LYS A 10 -6.36 -8.21 -8.05
N PHE A 11 -5.27 -8.51 -8.76
CA PHE A 11 -3.93 -8.02 -8.39
C PHE A 11 -3.78 -6.52 -8.59
N GLU A 12 -4.48 -5.94 -9.56
CA GLU A 12 -4.56 -4.49 -9.73
C GLU A 12 -5.34 -3.86 -8.56
N GLU A 13 -6.47 -4.46 -8.19
CA GLU A 13 -7.29 -3.99 -7.07
C GLU A 13 -6.53 -4.05 -5.74
N TYR A 14 -5.83 -5.16 -5.48
CA TYR A 14 -4.94 -5.28 -4.32
C TYR A 14 -3.80 -4.26 -4.36
N PHE A 15 -3.23 -4.00 -5.53
CA PHE A 15 -2.20 -2.98 -5.67
C PHE A 15 -2.69 -1.59 -5.22
N TYR A 16 -3.84 -1.14 -5.73
CA TYR A 16 -4.41 0.15 -5.34
C TYR A 16 -4.87 0.17 -3.88
N MET A 17 -5.38 -0.94 -3.37
CA MET A 17 -5.72 -1.06 -1.95
C MET A 17 -4.49 -0.88 -1.05
N ILE A 18 -3.36 -1.51 -1.38
CA ILE A 18 -2.09 -1.34 -0.67
C ILE A 18 -1.64 0.12 -0.68
N LEU A 19 -1.74 0.80 -1.84
CA LEU A 19 -1.39 2.22 -1.94
C LEU A 19 -2.27 3.07 -1.02
N ASN A 20 -3.58 2.87 -1.05
CA ASN A 20 -4.54 3.62 -0.23
C ASN A 20 -4.32 3.40 1.27
N ILE A 21 -3.99 2.18 1.70
CA ILE A 21 -3.62 1.88 3.10
C ILE A 21 -2.33 2.61 3.49
N ARG A 22 -1.29 2.58 2.63
CA ARG A 22 -0.02 3.25 2.90
C ARG A 22 -0.13 4.77 2.95
N ASP A 23 -1.04 5.33 2.16
CA ASP A 23 -1.39 6.76 2.18
C ASP A 23 -2.26 7.14 3.39
N GLY A 24 -2.82 6.17 4.12
CA GLY A 24 -3.75 6.40 5.22
C GLY A 24 -5.15 6.82 4.75
N LYS A 25 -5.49 6.65 3.46
CA LYS A 25 -6.82 6.93 2.90
C LYS A 25 -7.84 5.89 3.35
N VAL A 26 -7.42 4.65 3.44
CA VAL A 26 -8.19 3.49 3.92
C VAL A 26 -7.58 3.02 5.25
N PRO A 27 -8.39 2.56 6.22
CA PRO A 27 -7.86 2.07 7.49
C PRO A 27 -6.93 0.89 7.27
N ARG A 28 -5.93 0.76 8.14
CA ARG A 28 -5.10 -0.44 8.18
C ARG A 28 -5.94 -1.63 8.63
N LEU A 29 -5.79 -2.73 7.91
CA LEU A 29 -6.48 -3.99 8.19
C LEU A 29 -5.92 -4.58 9.49
N GLU A 30 -6.76 -5.27 10.26
CA GLU A 30 -6.27 -6.00 11.43
C GLU A 30 -5.23 -7.05 11.00
N ASN A 31 -4.17 -7.20 11.80
CA ASN A 31 -3.08 -8.16 11.54
C ASN A 31 -2.33 -7.93 10.21
N TYR A 32 -2.18 -6.67 9.76
CA TYR A 32 -1.49 -6.29 8.53
C TYR A 32 0.02 -6.63 8.49
N ASP A 33 0.62 -6.99 9.63
CA ASP A 33 2.06 -6.90 9.87
C ASP A 33 2.89 -8.08 9.32
N ARG A 34 2.28 -9.03 8.59
CA ARG A 34 2.92 -10.29 8.18
C ARG A 34 2.41 -10.78 6.82
N ILE A 35 2.07 -12.06 6.75
CA ILE A 35 1.57 -12.82 5.60
C ILE A 35 0.12 -12.49 5.22
N PHE A 36 -0.34 -11.28 5.55
CA PHE A 36 -1.71 -10.85 5.33
C PHE A 36 -2.09 -10.98 3.85
N TRP A 37 -1.23 -10.46 2.98
CA TRP A 37 -1.47 -10.52 1.53
C TRP A 37 -1.30 -11.93 0.97
N ASP A 38 -0.43 -12.77 1.53
CA ASP A 38 -0.32 -14.18 1.12
C ASP A 38 -1.64 -14.94 1.36
N PHE A 39 -2.30 -14.70 2.49
CA PHE A 39 -3.63 -15.26 2.76
C PHE A 39 -4.71 -14.61 1.91
N LYS A 40 -4.73 -13.28 1.78
CA LYS A 40 -5.78 -12.58 1.03
C LYS A 40 -5.74 -12.81 -0.47
N VAL A 41 -4.56 -13.03 -1.05
CA VAL A 41 -4.44 -13.42 -2.46
C VAL A 41 -4.93 -14.85 -2.71
N ALA A 42 -4.88 -15.72 -1.68
CA ALA A 42 -5.44 -17.06 -1.75
C ALA A 42 -6.97 -17.10 -1.58
N GLU A 43 -7.56 -16.05 -0.99
CA GLU A 43 -9.00 -15.84 -0.94
C GLU A 43 -9.50 -15.22 -2.26
N GLU A 44 -10.68 -15.61 -2.75
CA GLU A 44 -11.28 -15.02 -3.97
C GLU A 44 -12.06 -13.72 -3.67
N THR A 45 -12.10 -13.28 -2.41
CA THR A 45 -12.91 -12.14 -1.98
C THR A 45 -12.03 -10.92 -1.72
N ILE A 46 -12.45 -9.77 -2.24
CA ILE A 46 -11.78 -8.50 -1.97
C ILE A 46 -12.18 -8.00 -0.59
N TYR A 47 -11.20 -7.94 0.31
CA TYR A 47 -11.41 -7.53 1.69
C TYR A 47 -11.44 -6.01 1.84
N SER A 48 -12.41 -5.48 2.57
CA SER A 48 -12.44 -4.08 3.00
C SER A 48 -12.57 -4.08 4.52
N SER A 49 -11.60 -3.50 5.24
CA SER A 49 -11.83 -3.17 6.65
C SER A 49 -12.40 -1.77 6.72
N GLU A 50 -13.51 -1.61 7.43
CA GLU A 50 -13.98 -0.29 7.85
C GLU A 50 -13.43 0.08 9.24
N ASP A 51 -13.06 -0.94 10.02
CA ASP A 51 -12.54 -0.83 11.36
C ASP A 51 -11.01 -0.92 11.35
N GLY A 52 -10.35 0.18 11.71
CA GLY A 52 -8.89 0.24 11.78
C GLY A 52 -8.36 1.66 11.79
N GLU A 53 -7.11 1.83 12.19
CA GLU A 53 -6.50 3.16 12.23
C GLU A 53 -6.18 3.66 10.81
N ARG A 54 -6.71 4.84 10.46
CA ARG A 54 -6.34 5.57 9.24
C ARG A 54 -5.03 6.32 9.48
N ILE A 55 -3.93 5.58 9.47
CA ILE A 55 -2.60 6.11 9.69
C ILE A 55 -1.68 5.78 8.51
N SER A 56 -1.07 6.84 7.95
CA SER A 56 -0.14 6.68 6.84
C SER A 56 1.13 5.94 7.30
N LEU A 57 1.76 5.22 6.37
CA LEU A 57 3.04 4.58 6.63
C LEU A 57 4.11 5.59 7.06
N ASN A 58 4.05 6.81 6.52
CA ASN A 58 4.92 7.91 6.86
C ASN A 58 4.78 8.31 8.34
N THR A 59 3.54 8.46 8.82
CA THR A 59 3.25 8.76 10.23
C THR A 59 3.75 7.65 11.15
N LEU A 60 3.57 6.38 10.78
CA LEU A 60 4.08 5.27 11.58
C LEU A 60 5.60 5.22 11.67
N MET A 61 6.31 5.53 10.58
CA MET A 61 7.77 5.63 10.61
C MET A 61 8.23 6.73 11.58
N LYS A 62 7.54 7.88 11.61
CA LYS A 62 7.82 8.95 12.59
C LYS A 62 7.56 8.47 14.02
N ASN A 63 6.42 7.83 14.27
CA ASN A 63 6.06 7.32 15.59
C ASN A 63 7.04 6.23 16.08
N ALA A 64 7.63 5.46 15.15
CA ALA A 64 8.66 4.46 15.45
C ALA A 64 10.06 5.06 15.68
N GLY A 65 10.24 6.38 15.62
CA GLY A 65 11.51 7.05 15.90
C GLY A 65 12.55 6.97 14.77
N PHE A 66 12.11 6.84 13.51
CA PHE A 66 13.04 6.92 12.38
C PHE A 66 13.72 8.29 12.34
N SER A 67 15.03 8.33 12.10
CA SER A 67 15.76 9.60 11.99
C SER A 67 15.36 10.36 10.72
N ASP A 68 15.39 11.69 10.80
CA ASP A 68 14.97 12.59 9.70
C ASP A 68 15.67 12.28 8.37
N LYS A 69 16.96 11.93 8.43
CA LYS A 69 17.74 11.57 7.23
C LYS A 69 17.28 10.27 6.56
N LYS A 70 16.90 9.25 7.34
CA LYS A 70 16.33 8.00 6.78
C LYS A 70 14.93 8.24 6.24
N PHE A 71 14.18 9.09 6.91
CA PHE A 71 12.84 9.48 6.52
C PHE A 71 12.81 10.24 5.19
N GLU A 72 13.78 11.12 4.94
CA GLU A 72 13.89 11.86 3.68
C GLU A 72 14.09 10.91 2.48
N LEU A 73 15.00 9.94 2.61
CA LEU A 73 15.24 8.93 1.56
C LEU A 73 14.00 8.07 1.28
N LEU A 74 13.28 7.65 2.33
CA LEU A 74 12.05 6.86 2.19
C LEU A 74 10.90 7.69 1.59
N THR A 75 10.84 8.98 1.94
CA THR A 75 9.86 9.91 1.37
C THR A 75 10.13 10.16 -0.11
N GLU A 76 11.40 10.33 -0.49
CA GLU A 76 11.78 10.47 -1.90
C GLU A 76 11.51 9.18 -2.69
N ALA A 77 11.79 8.01 -2.12
CA ALA A 77 11.46 6.72 -2.74
C ALA A 77 9.95 6.59 -2.98
N LYS A 78 9.13 6.95 -1.98
CA LYS A 78 7.66 7.00 -2.14
C LYS A 78 7.26 7.96 -3.27
N ARG A 79 7.79 9.18 -3.29
CA ARG A 79 7.46 10.17 -4.32
C ARG A 79 7.78 9.68 -5.73
N ARG A 80 8.91 8.99 -5.91
CA ARG A 80 9.28 8.38 -7.20
C ARG A 80 8.33 7.26 -7.58
N SER A 81 7.96 6.39 -6.64
CA SER A 81 6.97 5.34 -6.86
C SER A 81 5.61 5.92 -7.26
N ASP A 82 5.12 6.95 -6.56
CA ASP A 82 3.84 7.59 -6.84
C ASP A 82 3.85 8.26 -8.23
N LYS A 83 4.99 8.84 -8.65
CA LYS A 83 5.16 9.39 -10.00
C LYS A 83 5.07 8.29 -11.06
N LEU A 84 5.70 7.13 -10.83
CA LEU A 84 5.65 6.00 -11.74
C LEU A 84 4.21 5.48 -11.90
N VAL A 85 3.47 5.33 -10.80
CA VAL A 85 2.06 4.93 -10.83
C VAL A 85 1.24 5.85 -11.74
N LYS A 86 1.38 7.17 -11.57
CA LYS A 86 0.68 8.14 -12.43
C LYS A 86 1.04 8.05 -13.91
N MET A 87 2.30 7.73 -14.23
CA MET A 87 2.72 7.59 -15.62
C MET A 87 2.10 6.34 -16.26
N GLU A 88 1.91 5.27 -15.49
CA GLU A 88 1.28 4.04 -15.95
C GLU A 88 -0.26 4.15 -16.05
N GLU A 89 -0.89 5.04 -15.30
CA GLU A 89 -2.34 5.34 -15.44
C GLU A 89 -2.67 6.13 -16.71
N ILE A 90 -1.71 6.91 -17.25
CA ILE A 90 -1.90 7.77 -18.43
C ILE A 90 -1.58 7.02 -19.74
N ALA A 91 -0.78 5.95 -19.67
CA ALA A 91 -0.29 5.18 -20.81
C ALA A 91 -1.24 4.04 -21.22
#